data_AF-A0AAW0FJJ6-F1
#
_entry.id   AF-A0AAW0FJJ6-F1
#
_cell.length_a   1.000
_cell.length_b   1.000
_cell.length_c   1.000
_cell.angle_alpha   90.00
_cell.angle_beta   90.00
_cell.angle_gamma   90.00
#
_symmetry.space_group_name_H-M   'P 1'
#
loop_
_entity.id
_entity.type
_entity.pdbx_description
1 polymer ?
#
loop_
_entity_poly.entity_id
_entity_poly.type
_entity_poly.pdbx_seq_one_letter_code
_entity_poly.pdbx_strand_id
1 'polypeptide(L)'
;MIACDRGALTVGIVNSVGSSMSRQTHCGVHINAGPEIGVASTKAYTSQYIALVMFALSLSNDSISRGYQHATALEGALKIKEISYMHSEGVLAGELKHGVLALVDDKLPIIAFATRDSLFPKVMSAIEQVTARDGRPIIICNEGDKTVSDGKAFATLQVPLTVDCLQGFL
;
A
#
# COMPACT_ATOMS: atom_id res chain seq x y z
N MET A 1 25.57 -13.06 -6.91
CA MET A 1 24.19 -12.64 -6.58
C MET A 1 23.38 -13.89 -6.77
N ILE A 2 22.86 -14.49 -5.68
CA ILE A 2 22.42 -15.90 -5.66
C ILE A 2 21.43 -16.25 -6.82
N ALA A 3 20.61 -15.30 -7.26
CA ALA A 3 19.70 -15.47 -8.39
C ALA A 3 20.41 -15.54 -9.76
N CYS A 4 21.40 -14.68 -10.03
CA CYS A 4 22.20 -14.73 -11.27
C CYS A 4 23.01 -16.03 -11.35
N ASP A 5 23.58 -16.45 -10.21
CA ASP A 5 24.40 -17.67 -10.10
C ASP A 5 23.57 -18.95 -10.38
N ARG A 6 22.23 -18.83 -10.36
CA ARG A 6 21.25 -19.89 -10.65
C ARG A 6 20.58 -19.74 -12.02
N GLY A 7 21.08 -18.84 -12.88
CA GLY A 7 20.58 -18.64 -14.24
C GLY A 7 19.23 -17.91 -14.35
N ALA A 8 18.77 -17.26 -13.28
CA ALA A 8 17.54 -16.46 -13.33
C ALA A 8 17.79 -15.12 -14.04
N LEU A 9 16.83 -14.69 -14.86
CA LEU A 9 16.79 -13.32 -15.37
C LEU A 9 16.55 -12.36 -14.20
N THR A 10 17.48 -11.43 -13.98
CA THR A 10 17.41 -10.45 -12.90
C THR A 10 17.17 -9.05 -13.46
N VAL A 11 16.11 -8.41 -12.98
CA VAL A 11 15.73 -7.04 -13.35
C VAL A 11 15.88 -6.14 -12.13
N GLY A 12 16.70 -5.10 -12.23
CA GLY A 12 16.95 -4.15 -11.14
C GLY A 12 16.06 -2.91 -11.25
N ILE A 13 15.16 -2.68 -10.29
CA ILE A 13 14.45 -1.40 -10.16
C ILE A 13 15.23 -0.53 -9.17
N VAL A 14 15.90 0.50 -9.67
CA VAL A 14 16.91 1.26 -8.90
C VAL A 14 16.71 2.77 -9.03
N ASN A 15 17.04 3.51 -7.97
CA ASN A 15 17.05 4.98 -7.97
C ASN A 15 18.46 5.60 -8.07
N SER A 16 19.50 4.76 -8.00
CA SER A 16 20.89 5.22 -8.02
C SER A 16 21.66 4.54 -9.15
N VAL A 17 21.99 5.35 -10.15
CA VAL A 17 22.82 4.95 -11.30
C VAL A 17 24.19 4.54 -10.79
N GLY A 18 24.65 3.35 -11.16
CA GLY A 18 25.94 2.82 -10.70
C GLY A 18 25.91 2.24 -9.28
N SER A 19 24.74 1.89 -8.75
CA SER A 19 24.67 1.00 -7.58
C SER A 19 25.14 -0.42 -7.93
N SER A 20 25.51 -1.22 -6.92
CA SER A 20 25.87 -2.63 -7.11
C SER A 20 24.74 -3.41 -7.78
N MET A 21 23.49 -3.17 -7.38
CA MET A 21 22.32 -3.77 -8.02
C MET A 21 22.20 -3.36 -9.48
N SER A 22 22.32 -2.08 -9.82
CA SER A 22 22.25 -1.59 -11.21
C SER A 22 23.30 -2.23 -12.13
N ARG A 23 24.46 -2.64 -11.61
CA ARG A 23 25.54 -3.27 -12.39
C ARG A 23 25.44 -4.78 -12.46
N GLN A 24 24.86 -5.41 -11.45
CA GLN A 24 24.84 -6.87 -11.33
C GLN A 24 23.55 -7.50 -11.89
N THR A 25 22.50 -6.71 -12.14
CA THR A 25 21.28 -7.17 -12.81
C THR A 25 21.43 -7.16 -14.33
N HIS A 26 20.78 -8.11 -15.03
CA HIS A 26 20.85 -8.24 -16.48
C HIS A 26 20.23 -7.05 -17.23
N CYS A 27 19.13 -6.52 -16.69
CA CYS A 27 18.50 -5.29 -17.14
C CYS A 27 17.88 -4.59 -15.93
N GLY A 28 17.33 -3.39 -16.12
CA GLY A 28 16.75 -2.65 -15.00
C GLY A 28 16.01 -1.39 -15.43
N VAL A 29 15.18 -0.89 -14.52
CA VAL A 29 14.43 0.37 -14.67
C VAL A 29 15.01 1.36 -13.67
N HIS A 30 15.50 2.49 -14.18
CA HIS A 30 15.84 3.61 -13.33
C HIS A 30 14.58 4.42 -13.01
N ILE A 31 14.20 4.48 -11.74
CA ILE A 31 12.92 5.10 -11.33
C ILE A 31 12.97 6.64 -11.35
N ASN A 32 14.16 7.22 -11.45
CA ASN A 32 14.39 8.66 -11.58
C ASN A 32 13.71 9.54 -10.51
N ALA A 33 13.59 9.06 -9.28
CA ALA A 33 13.03 9.83 -8.16
C ALA A 33 14.02 10.89 -7.61
N GLY A 34 15.29 10.83 -8.03
CA GLY A 34 16.37 11.71 -7.56
C GLY A 34 16.82 11.41 -6.12
N PRO A 35 17.80 12.16 -5.56
CA PRO A 35 18.39 11.88 -4.26
C PRO A 35 17.39 12.01 -3.12
N GLU A 36 17.25 10.99 -2.28
CA GLU A 36 16.34 11.00 -1.14
C GLU A 36 17.13 11.27 0.14
N ILE A 37 16.94 12.47 0.70
CA ILE A 37 17.68 12.94 1.89
C ILE A 37 16.91 12.63 3.18
N GLY A 38 15.58 12.45 3.08
CA GLY A 38 14.75 12.04 4.21
C GLY A 38 15.03 10.60 4.62
N VAL A 39 15.00 10.34 5.92
CA VAL A 39 15.14 8.98 6.49
C VAL A 39 14.00 8.07 5.99
N ALA A 40 12.80 8.64 5.84
CA ALA A 40 11.64 7.96 5.32
C ALA A 40 11.57 8.05 3.79
N SER A 41 11.68 6.90 3.11
CA SER A 41 11.38 6.79 1.68
C SER A 41 9.94 7.22 1.38
N THR A 42 9.77 8.19 0.48
CA THR A 42 8.49 8.76 0.05
C THR A 42 8.43 8.77 -1.47
N LYS A 43 9.37 9.46 -2.12
CA LYS A 43 9.43 9.59 -3.57
C LYS A 43 10.03 8.35 -4.25
N ALA A 44 10.98 7.67 -3.60
CA ALA A 44 11.50 6.43 -4.18
C ALA A 44 10.44 5.33 -4.16
N TYR A 45 9.63 5.24 -3.09
CA TYR A 45 8.53 4.28 -3.01
C TYR A 45 7.50 4.49 -4.12
N THR A 46 7.00 5.72 -4.30
CA THR A 46 6.01 6.00 -5.34
C THR A 46 6.60 5.73 -6.73
N SER A 47 7.82 6.18 -7.03
CA SER A 47 8.45 5.88 -8.32
C SER A 47 8.75 4.38 -8.53
N GLN A 48 9.06 3.62 -7.47
CA GLN A 48 9.21 2.16 -7.55
C GLN A 48 7.89 1.47 -7.89
N TYR A 49 6.79 1.87 -7.26
CA TYR A 49 5.47 1.31 -7.54
C TYR A 49 5.02 1.65 -8.96
N ILE A 50 5.24 2.88 -9.46
CA ILE A 50 4.93 3.23 -10.86
C ILE A 50 5.76 2.37 -11.82
N ALA A 51 7.05 2.18 -11.54
CA ALA A 51 7.91 1.32 -12.35
C ALA A 51 7.41 -0.13 -12.38
N LEU A 52 6.94 -0.67 -11.25
CA LEU A 52 6.33 -1.99 -11.17
C LEU A 52 5.00 -2.07 -11.92
N VAL A 53 4.14 -1.04 -11.84
CA VAL A 53 2.88 -0.97 -12.60
C VAL A 53 3.16 -0.88 -14.09
N MET A 54 4.11 -0.06 -14.54
CA MET A 54 4.50 0.01 -15.96
C MET A 54 5.12 -1.30 -16.44
N PHE A 55 5.94 -1.95 -15.61
CA PHE A 55 6.51 -3.26 -15.92
C PHE A 55 5.42 -4.34 -16.00
N ALA A 56 4.47 -4.33 -15.06
CA ALA A 56 3.31 -5.21 -15.08
C ALA A 56 2.47 -4.99 -16.34
N LEU A 57 2.12 -3.75 -16.68
CA LEU A 57 1.39 -3.40 -17.91
C LEU A 57 2.14 -3.80 -19.19
N SER A 58 3.47 -3.69 -19.20
CA SER A 58 4.29 -4.12 -20.34
C SER A 58 4.37 -5.64 -20.49
N LEU A 59 4.18 -6.40 -19.40
CA LEU A 59 4.15 -7.87 -19.40
C LEU A 59 2.73 -8.44 -19.54
N SER A 60 1.74 -7.71 -19.05
CA SER A 60 0.33 -8.10 -19.06
C SER A 60 -0.38 -7.39 -20.20
N ASN A 61 -0.60 -8.08 -21.31
CA ASN A 61 -1.66 -7.70 -22.24
C ASN A 61 -3.06 -7.97 -21.66
N ASP A 62 -3.19 -8.66 -20.51
CA ASP A 62 -4.43 -8.81 -19.72
C ASP A 62 -4.13 -9.61 -18.42
N SER A 63 -3.91 -8.96 -17.27
CA SER A 63 -4.10 -9.60 -15.95
C SER A 63 -3.74 -8.66 -14.78
N ILE A 64 -4.76 -8.16 -14.07
CA ILE A 64 -4.67 -7.40 -12.82
C ILE A 64 -4.79 -8.37 -11.63
N SER A 65 -3.79 -8.40 -10.74
CA SER A 65 -3.77 -9.31 -9.57
C SER A 65 -3.94 -8.54 -8.25
N ARG A 66 -4.98 -8.95 -7.50
CA ARG A 66 -5.28 -8.81 -6.07
C ARG A 66 -4.72 -7.60 -5.30
N GLY A 67 -5.56 -6.55 -5.22
CA GLY A 67 -5.64 -5.60 -4.11
C GLY A 67 -4.54 -4.56 -4.03
N TYR A 68 -4.76 -3.42 -4.67
CA TYR A 68 -3.80 -2.32 -4.78
C TYR A 68 -3.50 -1.63 -3.44
N GLN A 69 -4.46 -1.63 -2.52
CA GLN A 69 -4.37 -0.88 -1.26
C GLN A 69 -3.53 -1.59 -0.17
N HIS A 70 -3.22 -2.88 -0.32
CA HIS A 70 -2.44 -3.59 0.70
C HIS A 70 -0.99 -3.10 0.78
N ALA A 71 -0.38 -2.80 -0.37
CA ALA A 71 0.96 -2.23 -0.43
C ALA A 71 1.02 -0.86 0.26
N THR A 72 0.04 0.01 0.00
CA THR A 72 -0.08 1.32 0.66
C THR A 72 -0.22 1.19 2.18
N ALA A 73 -1.02 0.23 2.66
CA ALA A 73 -1.18 -0.01 4.09
C ALA A 73 0.11 -0.53 4.77
N LEU A 74 0.85 -1.44 4.10
CA LEU A 74 2.13 -1.95 4.60
C LEU A 74 3.20 -0.85 4.67
N GLU A 75 3.30 -0.02 3.63
CA GLU A 75 4.27 1.08 3.61
C GLU A 75 3.90 2.14 4.64
N GLY A 76 2.63 2.51 4.77
CA GLY A 76 2.16 3.42 5.81
C GLY A 76 2.52 2.91 7.22
N ALA A 77 2.29 1.61 7.48
CA ALA A 77 2.70 0.98 8.72
C ALA A 77 4.21 0.98 8.92
N LEU A 78 5.01 0.77 7.87
CA LEU A 78 6.47 0.82 7.94
C LEU A 78 6.97 2.23 8.27
N LYS A 79 6.43 3.27 7.62
CA LYS A 79 6.82 4.67 7.87
C LYS A 79 6.46 5.13 9.27
N ILE A 80 5.30 4.73 9.79
CA ILE A 80 4.92 5.03 11.18
C ILE A 80 5.92 4.37 12.15
N LYS A 81 6.30 3.09 11.94
CA LYS A 81 7.33 2.42 12.75
C LYS A 81 8.68 3.13 12.70
N GLU A 82 9.14 3.50 11.51
CA GLU A 82 10.45 4.13 11.30
C GLU A 82 10.55 5.53 11.92
N ILE A 83 9.51 6.35 11.80
CA ILE A 83 9.56 7.76 12.20
C ILE A 83 9.10 7.96 13.65
N SER A 84 8.06 7.24 14.08
CA SER A 84 7.42 7.46 15.37
C SER A 84 7.79 6.43 16.42
N TYR A 85 8.47 5.34 16.04
CA TYR A 85 8.73 4.17 16.88
C TYR A 85 7.47 3.50 17.45
N MET A 86 6.28 3.88 16.98
CA MET A 86 5.04 3.21 17.34
C MET A 86 4.93 1.88 16.61
N HIS A 87 4.38 0.88 17.30
CA HIS A 87 4.10 -0.40 16.68
C HIS A 87 2.89 -0.28 15.74
N SER A 88 3.14 -0.34 14.44
CA SER A 88 2.11 -0.32 13.38
C SER A 88 2.25 -1.50 12.43
N GLU A 89 1.15 -2.11 12.02
CA GLU A 89 1.13 -3.27 11.12
C GLU A 89 0.06 -3.08 10.03
N GLY A 90 0.42 -3.40 8.78
CA GLY A 90 -0.51 -3.37 7.66
C GLY A 90 -1.15 -4.75 7.50
N VAL A 91 -2.48 -4.81 7.55
CA VAL A 91 -3.25 -6.06 7.52
C VAL A 91 -4.20 -6.06 6.32
N LEU A 92 -4.33 -7.20 5.65
CA LEU A 92 -5.35 -7.40 4.62
C LEU A 92 -6.75 -7.44 5.24
N ALA A 93 -7.70 -6.68 4.70
CA ALA A 93 -9.08 -6.66 5.17
C ALA A 93 -9.72 -8.07 5.25
N GLY A 94 -9.33 -8.99 4.36
CA GLY A 94 -9.80 -10.38 4.39
C GLY A 94 -9.25 -11.24 5.53
N GLU A 95 -8.13 -10.84 6.13
CA GLU A 95 -7.42 -11.62 7.16
C GLU A 95 -7.77 -11.19 8.59
N LEU A 96 -8.51 -10.09 8.75
CA LEU A 96 -8.94 -9.56 10.05
C LEU A 96 -9.52 -10.63 11.00
N LYS A 97 -10.29 -11.58 10.45
CA LYS A 97 -10.95 -12.66 11.20
C LYS A 97 -10.01 -13.70 11.80
N HIS A 98 -8.75 -13.76 11.35
CA HIS A 98 -7.81 -14.82 11.74
C HIS A 98 -6.90 -14.45 12.92
N GLY A 99 -7.15 -13.30 13.57
CA GLY A 99 -6.48 -12.96 14.83
C GLY A 99 -6.48 -11.47 15.15
N VAL A 100 -6.44 -10.62 14.12
CA VAL A 100 -6.31 -9.16 14.29
C VAL A 100 -7.54 -8.54 14.96
N LEU A 101 -8.74 -9.09 14.74
CA LEU A 101 -9.95 -8.65 15.44
C LEU A 101 -9.88 -8.79 16.97
N ALA A 102 -8.99 -9.64 17.50
CA ALA A 102 -8.80 -9.77 18.95
C ALA A 102 -8.07 -8.56 19.57
N LEU A 103 -7.35 -7.80 18.75
CA LEU A 103 -6.60 -6.61 19.18
C LEU A 103 -7.44 -5.33 19.10
N VAL A 104 -8.58 -5.36 18.40
CA VAL A 104 -9.42 -4.18 18.17
C VAL A 104 -10.17 -3.81 19.45
N ASP A 105 -9.96 -2.57 19.90
CA ASP A 105 -10.69 -1.90 20.97
C ASP A 105 -10.86 -0.40 20.66
N ASP A 106 -11.39 0.36 21.62
CA ASP A 106 -11.61 1.81 21.51
C ASP A 106 -10.33 2.66 21.54
N LYS A 107 -9.20 2.06 21.93
CA LYS A 107 -7.90 2.74 22.11
C LYS A 107 -6.93 2.46 20.97
N LEU A 108 -7.12 1.37 20.23
CA LEU A 108 -6.27 0.99 19.11
C LEU A 108 -6.54 1.93 17.91
N PRO A 109 -5.55 2.75 17.47
CA PRO A 109 -5.71 3.57 16.28
C PRO A 109 -5.67 2.67 15.04
N ILE A 110 -6.75 2.70 14.25
CA ILE A 110 -6.89 1.90 13.03
C ILE A 110 -7.02 2.86 11.85
N ILE A 111 -6.24 2.61 10.79
CA ILE A 111 -6.37 3.32 9.50
C ILE A 111 -6.90 2.32 8.47
N ALA A 112 -8.02 2.64 7.84
CA ALA A 112 -8.66 1.79 6.84
C ALA A 112 -8.72 2.49 5.48
N PHE A 113 -8.30 1.78 4.42
CA PHE A 113 -8.34 2.28 3.04
C PHE A 113 -9.58 1.75 2.34
N ALA A 114 -10.63 2.57 2.25
CA ALA A 114 -11.92 2.25 1.64
C ALA A 114 -12.12 3.02 0.33
N THR A 115 -11.23 2.80 -0.63
CA THR A 115 -11.35 3.37 -1.97
C THR A 115 -12.22 2.50 -2.87
N ARG A 116 -12.83 3.11 -3.90
CA ARG A 116 -13.80 2.50 -4.82
C ARG A 116 -13.10 1.59 -5.84
N ASP A 117 -12.68 0.42 -5.38
CA ASP A 117 -12.16 -0.65 -6.22
C ASP A 117 -13.04 -1.91 -6.15
N SER A 118 -12.62 -2.95 -6.86
CA SER A 118 -13.29 -4.28 -6.81
C SER A 118 -13.33 -4.94 -5.42
N LEU A 119 -12.53 -4.46 -4.46
CA LEU A 119 -12.48 -4.96 -3.08
C LEU A 119 -13.28 -4.11 -2.09
N PHE A 120 -13.78 -2.94 -2.51
CA PHE A 120 -14.58 -2.03 -1.68
C PHE A 120 -15.66 -2.75 -0.83
N PRO A 121 -16.49 -3.67 -1.35
CA PRO A 121 -17.49 -4.36 -0.53
C PRO A 121 -16.88 -5.21 0.60
N LYS A 122 -15.70 -5.80 0.36
CA LYS A 122 -14.98 -6.59 1.37
C LYS A 122 -14.36 -5.69 2.44
N VAL A 123 -13.81 -4.55 2.03
CA VAL A 123 -13.26 -3.55 2.96
C VAL A 123 -14.36 -2.96 3.84
N MET A 124 -15.52 -2.64 3.27
CA MET A 124 -16.67 -2.16 4.06
C MET A 124 -17.12 -3.20 5.08
N SER A 125 -17.22 -4.48 4.71
CA SER A 125 -17.53 -5.55 5.66
C SER A 125 -16.47 -5.69 6.77
N ALA A 126 -15.20 -5.42 6.46
CA ALA A 126 -14.13 -5.37 7.45
C ALA A 126 -14.27 -4.18 8.41
N ILE A 127 -14.59 -2.99 7.90
CA ILE A 127 -14.84 -1.79 8.73
C ILE A 127 -16.04 -2.00 9.66
N GLU A 128 -17.09 -2.64 9.18
CA GLU A 128 -18.24 -3.03 10.02
C GLU A 128 -17.83 -3.96 11.16
N GLN A 129 -16.95 -4.93 10.90
CA GLN A 129 -16.44 -5.85 11.94
C GLN A 129 -15.58 -5.13 12.98
N VAL A 130 -14.80 -4.14 12.56
CA VAL A 130 -13.98 -3.31 13.46
C VAL A 130 -14.86 -2.42 14.31
N THR A 131 -15.81 -1.71 13.69
CA THR A 131 -16.73 -0.80 14.40
C THR A 131 -17.71 -1.52 15.32
N ALA A 132 -18.03 -2.80 15.05
CA ALA A 132 -18.79 -3.65 15.95
C ALA A 132 -18.05 -4.05 17.25
N ARG A 133 -16.74 -3.79 17.34
CA ARG A 133 -15.89 -4.03 18.51
C ARG A 133 -15.39 -2.72 19.15
N ASP A 134 -16.18 -1.67 19.04
CA ASP A 134 -15.87 -0.31 19.53
C ASP A 134 -14.65 0.36 18.86
N GLY A 135 -14.06 -0.29 17.83
CA GLY A 135 -12.97 0.29 17.05
C GLY A 135 -13.44 1.51 16.28
N ARG A 136 -12.71 2.62 16.39
CA ARG A 136 -13.00 3.88 15.69
C ARG A 136 -11.93 4.16 14.63
N PRO A 137 -12.05 3.61 13.41
CA PRO A 137 -11.02 3.76 12.39
C PRO A 137 -11.03 5.18 11.79
N ILE A 138 -9.84 5.63 11.38
CA ILE A 138 -9.67 6.70 10.41
C ILE A 138 -9.82 6.08 9.03
N ILE A 139 -10.78 6.55 8.24
CA ILE A 139 -11.10 5.95 6.94
C ILE A 139 -10.64 6.86 5.82
N ILE A 140 -9.77 6.35 4.95
CA ILE A 140 -9.36 7.00 3.71
C ILE A 140 -10.33 6.52 2.62
N CYS A 141 -11.13 7.43 2.07
CA CYS A 141 -12.18 7.12 1.10
C CYS A 141 -12.16 8.08 -0.08
N ASN A 142 -12.91 7.79 -1.14
CA ASN A 142 -12.98 8.68 -2.28
C ASN A 142 -13.87 9.91 -2.01
N GLU A 143 -13.52 11.03 -2.64
CA GLU A 143 -14.32 12.26 -2.62
C GLU A 143 -15.78 11.98 -3.02
N GLY A 144 -16.71 12.51 -2.22
CA GLY A 144 -18.15 12.36 -2.47
C GLY A 144 -18.75 11.00 -2.09
N ASP A 145 -17.97 10.07 -1.53
CA ASP A 145 -18.49 8.76 -1.15
C ASP A 145 -19.30 8.81 0.15
N LYS A 146 -20.63 8.82 0.01
CA LYS A 146 -21.58 8.93 1.14
C LYS A 146 -21.67 7.64 1.97
N THR A 147 -21.23 6.52 1.41
CA THR A 147 -21.34 5.18 2.04
C THR A 147 -20.45 5.03 3.28
N VAL A 148 -19.41 5.87 3.39
CA VAL A 148 -18.42 5.83 4.47
C VAL A 148 -18.78 6.80 5.61
N SER A 149 -19.72 7.72 5.38
CA SER A 149 -20.04 8.85 6.26
C SER A 149 -20.95 8.51 7.46
N ASP A 150 -21.02 7.24 7.86
CA ASP A 150 -22.02 6.70 8.79
C ASP A 150 -21.76 6.99 10.28
N GLY A 151 -20.99 8.03 10.62
CA GLY A 151 -20.77 8.48 12.01
C GLY A 151 -19.98 7.53 12.92
N LYS A 152 -19.59 6.35 12.42
CA LYS A 152 -18.81 5.33 13.15
C LYS A 152 -17.29 5.48 12.99
N ALA A 153 -16.84 6.31 12.05
CA ALA A 153 -15.42 6.63 11.87
C ALA A 153 -14.94 7.64 12.92
N PHE A 154 -13.65 7.58 13.27
CA PHE A 154 -13.01 8.65 14.04
C PHE A 154 -12.84 9.92 13.18
N ALA A 155 -12.35 9.73 11.94
CA ALA A 155 -12.21 10.76 10.94
C ALA A 155 -12.29 10.13 9.55
N THR A 156 -12.68 10.91 8.55
CA THR A 156 -12.65 10.52 7.14
C THR A 156 -11.69 11.43 6.39
N LEU A 157 -10.83 10.83 5.57
CA LEU A 157 -9.90 11.52 4.70
C LEU A 157 -10.33 11.23 3.26
N GLN A 158 -10.74 12.28 2.55
CA GLN A 158 -11.20 12.15 1.18
C GLN A 158 -10.03 12.31 0.22
N VAL A 159 -9.86 11.34 -0.67
CA VAL A 159 -8.88 11.35 -1.77
C VAL A 159 -9.60 11.35 -3.11
N PRO A 160 -9.07 12.01 -4.16
CA PRO A 160 -9.71 12.01 -5.46
C PRO A 160 -9.82 10.58 -6.03
N LEU A 161 -10.85 10.33 -6.82
CA LEU A 161 -11.03 9.05 -7.51
C LEU A 161 -10.08 8.97 -8.71
N THR A 162 -9.35 7.87 -8.80
CA THR A 162 -8.45 7.54 -9.91
C THR A 162 -8.63 6.09 -10.32
N VAL A 163 -7.88 5.66 -11.36
CA VAL A 163 -7.89 4.27 -11.82
C VAL A 163 -7.41 3.36 -10.68
N ASP A 164 -8.04 2.21 -10.50
CA ASP A 164 -7.81 1.27 -9.38
C ASP A 164 -6.32 1.03 -9.07
N CYS A 165 -5.50 0.84 -10.11
CA CYS A 165 -4.07 0.57 -9.97
C CYS A 165 -3.22 1.77 -9.50
N LEU A 166 -3.74 2.98 -9.66
CA LEU A 166 -3.10 4.23 -9.27
C LEU A 166 -3.66 4.81 -7.97
N GLN A 167 -4.78 4.29 -7.49
CA GLN A 167 -5.46 4.82 -6.31
C GLN A 167 -4.60 4.74 -5.03
N GLY A 168 -3.63 3.82 -4.96
CA GLY A 168 -2.69 3.72 -3.85
C GLY A 168 -1.60 4.82 -3.80
N PHE A 169 -1.53 5.70 -4.81
CA PHE A 169 -0.61 6.85 -4.85
C PHE A 169 -1.12 8.10 -4.14
N LEU A 170 -2.43 8.18 -3.94
CA LEU A 170 -3.13 9.32 -3.35
C LEU A 170 -3.28 9.12 -1.84
#